data_AF-A0A7V7N0V2-F1
#
_entry.id   AF-A0A7V7N0V2-F1
#
_cell.length_a   1.000
_cell.length_b   1.000
_cell.length_c   1.000
_cell.angle_alpha   90.00
_cell.angle_beta   90.00
_cell.angle_gamma   90.00
#
_symmetry.space_group_name_H-M   'P 1'
#
loop_
_entity.id
_entity.type
_entity.pdbx_description
1 polymer ?
#
loop_
_entity_poly.entity_id
_entity_poly.type
_entity_poly.pdbx_seq_one_letter_code
_entity_poly.pdbx_strand_id
1 'polypeptide(L)'
;MKVAAGVILIIAAVFNLFAGLAYLGGGAATSGLSEAMNSSIMQEQRAQMTDEQKAEMDKASDAMGSGGMGLMAFGVFLLVSVGILIAGAVFLFTNKKAQFIMVAGGVAILAEVIGILITNFGITNLVGLVGGALAIYCAKTMGGNANAPIETA
;
A
#
# COMPACT_ATOMS: atom_id res chain seq x y z
N MET A 1 22.30 -13.49 -2.19
CA MET A 1 20.84 -13.29 -2.03
C MET A 1 20.45 -11.93 -1.45
N LYS A 2 21.14 -11.38 -0.45
CA LYS A 2 20.77 -10.09 0.19
C LYS A 2 20.63 -8.91 -0.80
N VAL A 3 21.55 -8.81 -1.76
CA VAL A 3 21.47 -7.79 -2.82
C VAL A 3 20.25 -8.00 -3.72
N ALA A 4 19.97 -9.23 -4.16
CA ALA A 4 18.79 -9.51 -4.96
C ALA A 4 17.49 -9.20 -4.20
N ALA A 5 17.40 -9.57 -2.92
CA ALA A 5 16.24 -9.24 -2.07
C ALA A 5 16.05 -7.73 -1.92
N GLY A 6 17.13 -6.97 -1.69
CA GLY A 6 17.07 -5.52 -1.59
C GLY A 6 16.65 -4.85 -2.90
N VAL A 7 17.13 -5.33 -4.06
CA VAL A 7 16.70 -4.82 -5.38
C VAL A 7 15.21 -5.09 -5.60
N ILE A 8 14.72 -6.29 -5.28
CA ILE A 8 13.29 -6.63 -5.42
C ILE A 8 12.43 -5.76 -4.49
N LEU A 9 12.87 -5.48 -3.26
CA LEU A 9 12.17 -4.54 -2.37
C LEU A 9 12.09 -3.12 -2.95
N ILE A 10 13.15 -2.65 -3.63
CA ILE A 10 13.10 -1.35 -4.31
C ILE A 10 12.09 -1.37 -5.46
N ILE A 11 12.04 -2.44 -6.25
CA ILE A 11 11.05 -2.57 -7.33
C ILE A 11 9.63 -2.58 -6.75
N ALA A 12 9.39 -3.34 -5.67
CA ALA A 12 8.10 -3.33 -4.96
C ALA A 12 7.76 -1.93 -4.42
N ALA A 13 8.74 -1.20 -3.90
CA ALA A 13 8.54 0.18 -3.46
C ALA A 13 8.13 1.12 -4.60
N VAL A 14 8.70 0.96 -5.80
CA VAL A 14 8.31 1.75 -6.98
C VAL A 14 6.86 1.45 -7.38
N PHE A 15 6.45 0.18 -7.40
CA PHE A 15 5.05 -0.15 -7.67
C PHE A 15 4.10 0.38 -6.59
N ASN A 16 4.48 0.26 -5.32
CA ASN A 16 3.72 0.83 -4.20
C ASN A 16 3.63 2.36 -4.26
N LEU A 17 4.63 3.05 -4.81
CA LEU A 17 4.58 4.49 -5.02
C LEU A 17 3.49 4.85 -6.05
N PHE A 18 3.51 4.22 -7.22
CA PHE A 18 2.51 4.50 -8.25
C PHE A 18 1.11 4.05 -7.85
N ALA A 19 0.99 2.87 -7.22
CA ALA A 19 -0.27 2.40 -6.68
C ALA A 19 -0.76 3.33 -5.56
N GLY A 20 0.12 3.77 -4.66
CA GLY A 20 -0.21 4.71 -3.59
C GLY A 20 -0.77 6.03 -4.12
N LEU A 21 -0.13 6.60 -5.16
CA LEU A 21 -0.64 7.79 -5.84
C LEU A 21 -1.98 7.53 -6.56
N ALA A 22 -2.12 6.38 -7.22
CA ALA A 22 -3.36 6.02 -7.92
C ALA A 22 -4.53 5.80 -6.95
N TYR A 23 -4.32 5.12 -5.83
CA TYR A 23 -5.34 4.90 -4.80
C TYR A 23 -5.68 6.17 -4.03
N LEU A 24 -4.68 7.00 -3.72
CA LEU A 24 -4.91 8.30 -3.10
C LEU A 24 -5.70 9.23 -4.03
N GLY A 25 -5.28 9.34 -5.30
CA GLY A 25 -5.95 10.15 -6.31
C GLY A 25 -7.34 9.64 -6.65
N GLY A 26 -7.49 8.32 -6.84
CA GLY A 26 -8.77 7.67 -7.08
C GLY A 26 -9.73 7.86 -5.90
N GLY A 27 -9.25 7.66 -4.67
CA GLY A 27 -10.04 7.86 -3.46
C GLY A 27 -10.45 9.32 -3.24
N ALA A 28 -9.57 10.28 -3.54
CA ALA A 28 -9.88 11.71 -3.50
C ALA A 28 -10.92 12.08 -4.57
N ALA A 29 -10.81 11.54 -5.79
CA ALA A 29 -11.77 11.77 -6.86
C ALA A 29 -13.16 11.20 -6.52
N THR A 30 -13.23 9.98 -5.98
CA THR A 30 -14.51 9.37 -5.56
C THR A 30 -15.13 10.11 -4.37
N SER A 31 -14.32 10.56 -3.41
CA SER A 31 -14.81 11.35 -2.27
C SER A 31 -15.32 12.72 -2.71
N GLY A 32 -14.58 13.40 -3.60
CA GLY A 32 -14.99 14.69 -4.15
C GLY A 32 -16.26 14.61 -5.00
N LEU A 33 -16.45 13.50 -5.73
CA LEU A 33 -17.70 13.26 -6.46
C LEU A 33 -18.88 13.02 -5.50
N SER A 34 -18.70 12.24 -4.44
CA SER A 34 -19.73 12.03 -3.41
C SER A 34 -20.11 13.34 -2.72
N GLU A 35 -19.15 14.23 -2.46
CA GLU A 35 -19.41 15.54 -1.86
C GLU A 35 -20.15 16.48 -2.83
N ALA A 36 -19.80 16.46 -4.12
CA ALA A 36 -20.54 17.19 -5.16
C ALA A 36 -21.99 16.70 -5.29
N MET A 37 -22.23 15.38 -5.20
CA MET A 37 -23.58 14.79 -5.20
C MET A 37 -24.39 15.18 -3.95
N ASN A 38 -23.74 15.55 -2.85
CA ASN A 38 -24.40 16.01 -1.62
C ASN A 38 -24.50 17.55 -1.52
N SER A 39 -24.07 18.29 -2.54
CA SER A 39 -24.17 19.75 -2.58
C SER A 39 -25.61 20.25 -2.60
N SER A 40 -25.83 21.50 -2.19
CA SER A 40 -27.16 22.14 -2.15
C SER A 40 -27.89 22.16 -3.51
N ILE A 41 -27.15 22.28 -4.62
CA ILE A 41 -27.69 22.22 -5.99
C ILE A 41 -28.23 20.82 -6.30
N MET A 42 -27.49 19.78 -5.92
CA MET A 42 -27.94 18.39 -6.09
C MET A 42 -29.05 18.03 -5.10
N GLN A 43 -29.08 18.63 -3.91
CA GLN A 43 -30.19 18.48 -2.96
C GLN A 43 -31.51 19.05 -3.50
N GLU A 44 -31.48 20.16 -4.23
CA GLU A 44 -32.68 20.69 -4.91
C GLU A 44 -33.18 19.76 -6.02
N GLN A 45 -32.27 19.19 -6.83
CA GLN A 45 -32.64 18.16 -7.80
C GLN A 45 -33.15 16.88 -7.12
N ARG A 46 -32.57 16.50 -5.99
CA ARG A 46 -32.99 15.36 -5.18
C ARG A 46 -34.41 15.55 -4.62
N ALA A 47 -34.80 16.77 -4.29
CA ALA A 47 -36.17 17.08 -3.86
C ALA A 47 -37.22 16.80 -4.96
N GLN A 48 -36.81 16.77 -6.23
CA GLN A 48 -37.67 16.48 -7.39
C GLN A 48 -37.64 15.00 -7.82
N MET A 49 -36.82 14.17 -7.17
CA MET A 49 -36.72 12.73 -7.48
C MET A 49 -37.81 11.90 -6.79
N THR A 50 -38.14 10.78 -7.41
CA THR A 50 -38.96 9.72 -6.80
C THR A 50 -38.22 9.08 -5.61
N ASP A 51 -38.96 8.43 -4.72
CA ASP A 51 -38.36 7.82 -3.53
C ASP A 51 -37.45 6.63 -3.89
N GLU A 52 -37.75 5.88 -4.96
CA GLU A 52 -36.84 4.83 -5.45
C GLU A 52 -35.50 5.42 -5.94
N GLN A 53 -35.54 6.53 -6.68
CA GLN A 53 -34.33 7.20 -7.19
C GLN A 53 -33.48 7.79 -6.07
N LYS A 54 -34.10 8.34 -5.02
CA LYS A 54 -33.39 8.81 -3.83
C LYS A 54 -32.67 7.67 -3.13
N ALA A 55 -33.34 6.54 -2.92
CA ALA A 55 -32.76 5.38 -2.24
C ALA A 55 -31.59 4.76 -3.03
N GLU A 56 -31.66 4.75 -4.36
CA GLU A 56 -30.56 4.29 -5.21
C GLU A 56 -29.38 5.26 -5.18
N MET A 57 -29.64 6.57 -5.21
CA MET A 57 -28.62 7.60 -5.13
C MET A 57 -27.91 7.63 -3.76
N ASP A 58 -28.63 7.37 -2.66
CA ASP A 58 -28.05 7.21 -1.32
C ASP A 58 -27.10 6.02 -1.25
N LYS A 59 -27.53 4.86 -1.75
CA LYS A 59 -26.66 3.67 -1.79
C LYS A 59 -25.41 3.92 -2.62
N ALA A 60 -25.54 4.60 -3.75
CA ALA A 60 -24.41 4.96 -4.60
C ALA A 60 -23.44 5.94 -3.91
N SER A 61 -23.98 6.99 -3.26
CA SER A 61 -23.18 7.97 -2.51
C SER A 61 -22.46 7.34 -1.34
N ASP A 62 -23.13 6.52 -0.53
CA ASP A 62 -22.53 5.87 0.64
C ASP A 62 -21.46 4.85 0.24
N ALA A 63 -21.69 4.08 -0.82
CA ALA A 63 -20.70 3.18 -1.38
C ALA A 63 -19.47 3.93 -1.93
N MET A 64 -19.68 5.06 -2.62
CA MET A 64 -18.59 5.90 -3.12
C MET A 64 -17.81 6.59 -2.00
N GLY A 65 -18.48 7.10 -0.96
CA GLY A 65 -17.84 7.76 0.17
C GLY A 65 -17.02 6.80 1.03
N SER A 66 -17.58 5.66 1.40
CA SER A 66 -16.88 4.62 2.17
C SER A 66 -15.74 3.96 1.38
N GLY A 67 -15.97 3.68 0.10
CA GLY A 67 -14.95 3.18 -0.82
C GLY A 67 -13.82 4.18 -1.02
N GLY A 68 -14.14 5.46 -1.23
CA GLY A 68 -13.16 6.53 -1.44
C GLY A 68 -12.23 6.75 -0.25
N MET A 69 -12.76 6.74 0.97
CA MET A 69 -11.96 6.86 2.19
C MET A 69 -11.02 5.65 2.36
N GLY A 70 -11.50 4.44 2.06
CA GLY A 70 -10.68 3.23 2.11
C GLY A 70 -9.51 3.26 1.11
N LEU A 71 -9.77 3.69 -0.13
CA LEU A 71 -8.75 3.85 -1.16
C LEU A 71 -7.72 4.93 -0.79
N MET A 72 -8.15 6.07 -0.23
CA MET A 72 -7.23 7.10 0.27
C MET A 72 -6.34 6.59 1.39
N ALA A 73 -6.91 5.93 2.40
CA ALA A 73 -6.16 5.38 3.53
C ALA A 73 -5.13 4.35 3.06
N PHE A 74 -5.51 3.47 2.13
CA PHE A 74 -4.59 2.52 1.52
C PHE A 74 -3.51 3.21 0.69
N GLY A 75 -3.85 4.27 -0.05
CA GLY A 75 -2.90 5.11 -0.77
C GLY A 75 -1.82 5.69 0.15
N VAL A 76 -2.21 6.28 1.27
CA VAL A 76 -1.28 6.79 2.29
C VAL A 76 -0.41 5.67 2.87
N PHE A 77 -1.01 4.53 3.22
CA PHE A 77 -0.28 3.37 3.73
C PHE A 77 0.80 2.92 2.75
N LEU A 78 0.49 2.84 1.45
CA LEU A 78 1.47 2.48 0.42
C LEU A 78 2.60 3.50 0.35
N LEU A 79 2.30 4.80 0.38
CA LEU A 79 3.31 5.86 0.37
C LEU A 79 4.26 5.80 1.57
N VAL A 80 3.73 5.53 2.77
CA VAL A 80 4.58 5.30 3.97
C VAL A 80 5.41 4.03 3.80
N SER A 81 4.81 2.98 3.25
CA SER A 81 5.49 1.70 2.99
C SER A 81 6.66 1.85 2.04
N VAL A 82 6.60 2.75 1.05
CA VAL A 82 7.73 3.05 0.15
C VAL A 82 9.00 3.40 0.93
N GLY A 83 8.90 4.29 1.91
CA GLY A 83 10.05 4.69 2.74
C GLY A 83 10.61 3.52 3.55
N ILE A 84 9.73 2.71 4.13
CA ILE A 84 10.10 1.51 4.91
C ILE A 84 10.80 0.48 4.03
N LEU A 85 10.30 0.23 2.82
CA LEU A 85 10.86 -0.73 1.87
C LEU A 85 12.23 -0.31 1.36
N ILE A 86 12.40 0.98 1.02
CA ILE A 86 13.70 1.53 0.60
C ILE A 86 14.71 1.46 1.74
N ALA A 87 14.33 1.86 2.96
CA ALA A 87 15.20 1.74 4.13
C ALA A 87 15.56 0.27 4.43
N GLY A 88 14.60 -0.65 4.29
CA GLY A 88 14.82 -2.09 4.42
C GLY A 88 15.79 -2.63 3.38
N ALA A 89 15.70 -2.18 2.13
CA ALA A 89 16.64 -2.54 1.07
C ALA A 89 18.06 -2.03 1.37
N VAL A 90 18.20 -0.78 1.82
CA VAL A 90 19.51 -0.23 2.24
C VAL A 90 20.11 -1.03 3.39
N PHE A 91 19.29 -1.43 4.38
CA PHE A 91 19.75 -2.28 5.48
C PHE A 91 20.09 -3.70 5.04
N LEU A 92 19.43 -4.25 4.02
CA LEU A 92 19.81 -5.51 3.37
C LEU A 92 21.17 -5.41 2.67
N PHE A 93 21.43 -4.32 1.94
CA PHE A 93 22.71 -4.10 1.27
C PHE A 93 23.87 -3.93 2.25
N THR A 94 23.61 -3.23 3.36
CA THR A 94 24.62 -2.97 4.39
C THR A 94 24.73 -4.09 5.42
N ASN A 95 23.88 -5.13 5.33
CA ASN A 95 23.83 -6.24 6.27
C ASN A 95 23.66 -5.79 7.74
N LYS A 96 22.82 -4.77 7.98
CA LYS A 96 22.56 -4.20 9.31
C LYS A 96 21.07 -4.28 9.65
N LYS A 97 20.74 -4.11 10.94
CA LYS A 97 19.36 -3.92 11.44
C LYS A 97 18.38 -5.00 10.96
N ALA A 98 18.70 -6.28 11.20
CA ALA A 98 17.87 -7.43 10.82
C ALA A 98 16.39 -7.30 11.21
N GLN A 99 16.10 -6.77 12.40
CA GLN A 99 14.73 -6.55 12.86
C GLN A 99 13.95 -5.58 11.95
N PHE A 100 14.60 -4.50 11.49
CA PHE A 100 13.96 -3.56 10.56
C PHE A 100 13.71 -4.21 9.20
N ILE A 101 14.64 -5.04 8.72
CA ILE A 101 14.45 -5.78 7.46
C ILE A 101 13.26 -6.74 7.57
N MET A 102 13.06 -7.40 8.72
CA MET A 102 11.87 -8.23 8.94
C MET A 102 10.59 -7.41 8.88
N VAL A 103 10.57 -6.22 9.49
CA VAL A 103 9.43 -5.30 9.42
C VAL A 103 9.17 -4.88 7.97
N ALA A 104 10.21 -4.46 7.24
CA ALA A 104 10.08 -4.06 5.84
C ALA A 104 9.56 -5.20 4.95
N GLY A 105 10.04 -6.43 5.15
CA GLY A 105 9.51 -7.59 4.44
C GLY A 105 8.06 -7.93 4.81
N GLY A 106 7.68 -7.76 6.08
CA GLY A 106 6.30 -7.91 6.53
C GLY A 106 5.36 -6.85 5.93
N VAL A 107 5.81 -5.60 5.89
CA VAL A 107 5.07 -4.49 5.26
C VAL A 107 4.91 -4.73 3.75
N ALA A 108 5.95 -5.24 3.07
CA ALA A 108 5.84 -5.64 1.66
C ALA A 108 4.72 -6.65 1.45
N ILE A 109 4.70 -7.72 2.24
CA ILE A 109 3.68 -8.78 2.13
C ILE A 109 2.30 -8.23 2.45
N LEU A 110 2.17 -7.44 3.52
CA LEU A 110 0.90 -6.86 3.93
C LEU A 110 0.30 -5.95 2.84
N ALA A 111 1.14 -5.12 2.21
CA ALA A 111 0.72 -4.26 1.11
C ALA A 111 0.14 -5.07 -0.05
N GLU A 112 0.77 -6.19 -0.41
CA GLU A 112 0.26 -7.04 -1.48
C GLU A 112 -1.02 -7.77 -1.09
N VAL A 113 -1.12 -8.28 0.15
CA VAL A 113 -2.35 -8.93 0.63
C VAL A 113 -3.53 -7.97 0.56
N ILE A 114 -3.37 -6.74 1.03
CA ILE A 114 -4.43 -5.72 0.95
C ILE A 114 -4.73 -5.37 -0.52
N GLY A 115 -3.70 -5.20 -1.35
CA GLY A 115 -3.88 -4.92 -2.79
C GLY A 115 -4.68 -6.01 -3.51
N ILE A 116 -4.38 -7.28 -3.26
CA ILE A 116 -5.10 -8.43 -3.83
C ILE A 116 -6.58 -8.40 -3.45
N LEU A 117 -6.90 -8.03 -2.20
CA LEU A 117 -8.27 -7.93 -1.72
C LEU A 117 -9.07 -6.80 -2.39
N ILE A 118 -8.39 -5.77 -2.93
CA ILE A 118 -9.04 -4.62 -3.57
C ILE A 118 -9.20 -4.83 -5.09
N THR A 119 -8.15 -5.29 -5.80
CA THR A 119 -8.13 -5.30 -7.28
C THR A 119 -8.00 -6.67 -7.93
N ASN A 120 -7.90 -7.75 -7.15
CA ASN A 120 -7.52 -9.13 -7.54
C ASN A 120 -6.00 -9.36 -7.68
N PHE A 121 -5.61 -10.64 -7.67
CA PHE A 121 -4.22 -11.07 -7.77
C PHE A 121 -3.62 -10.79 -9.15
N GLY A 122 -2.51 -10.04 -9.18
CA GLY A 122 -1.75 -9.71 -10.38
C GLY A 122 -0.26 -10.02 -10.26
N ILE A 123 0.44 -9.94 -11.40
CA ILE A 123 1.89 -10.20 -11.49
C ILE A 123 2.68 -9.22 -10.62
N THR A 124 2.21 -7.99 -10.45
CA THR A 124 2.82 -6.99 -9.56
C THR A 124 2.84 -7.46 -8.10
N ASN A 125 1.82 -8.22 -7.66
CA ASN A 125 1.75 -8.71 -6.29
C ASN A 125 2.78 -9.79 -5.99
N LEU A 126 3.20 -10.57 -7.00
CA LEU A 126 4.28 -11.54 -6.84
C LEU A 126 5.59 -10.86 -6.44
N VAL A 127 5.86 -9.67 -6.96
CA VAL A 127 7.11 -8.95 -6.70
C VAL A 127 7.21 -8.56 -5.22
N GLY A 128 6.16 -7.98 -4.64
CA GLY A 128 6.15 -7.64 -3.21
C GLY A 128 6.11 -8.86 -2.30
N LEU A 129 5.36 -9.92 -2.65
CA LEU A 129 5.31 -11.15 -1.86
C LEU A 129 6.66 -11.86 -1.83
N VAL A 130 7.28 -12.07 -3.01
CA VAL A 130 8.59 -12.71 -3.12
C VAL A 130 9.68 -11.83 -2.50
N GLY A 131 9.65 -10.52 -2.77
CA GLY A 131 10.57 -9.55 -2.19
C GLY A 131 10.52 -9.55 -0.66
N GLY A 132 9.31 -9.52 -0.09
CA GLY A 132 9.09 -9.56 1.34
C GLY A 132 9.53 -10.87 1.99
N ALA A 133 9.19 -12.01 1.39
CA ALA A 133 9.61 -13.32 1.88
C ALA A 133 11.14 -13.47 1.86
N LEU A 134 11.80 -13.05 0.77
CA LEU A 134 13.25 -13.08 0.65
C LEU A 134 13.94 -12.11 1.63
N ALA A 135 13.35 -10.94 1.88
CA ALA A 135 13.86 -10.00 2.86
C ALA A 135 13.80 -10.58 4.29
N ILE A 136 12.67 -11.18 4.67
CA ILE A 136 12.50 -11.86 5.96
C ILE A 136 13.48 -13.02 6.10
N TYR A 137 13.62 -13.84 5.06
CA TYR A 137 14.57 -14.94 5.05
C TYR A 137 16.01 -14.43 5.25
N CYS A 138 16.42 -13.41 4.49
CA CYS A 138 17.73 -12.79 4.64
C CYS A 138 17.93 -12.25 6.06
N ALA A 139 16.95 -11.55 6.62
CA ALA A 139 17.03 -11.03 7.99
C ALA A 139 17.21 -12.13 9.04
N LYS A 140 16.52 -13.26 8.91
CA LYS A 140 16.70 -14.41 9.81
C LYS A 140 18.13 -14.97 9.74
N THR A 141 18.72 -15.04 8.55
CA THR A 141 20.13 -15.48 8.39
C THR A 141 21.15 -14.48 8.94
N MET A 142 20.75 -13.23 9.21
CA MET A 142 21.63 -12.21 9.81
C MET A 142 21.73 -12.33 11.33
N GLY A 143 20.70 -12.89 11.98
CA GLY A 143 20.67 -13.12 13.43
C GLY A 143 21.68 -14.17 13.93
N GLY A 144 22.31 -14.94 13.03
CA GLY A 144 23.33 -15.92 13.38
C GLY A 144 24.73 -15.34 13.67
N ASN A 145 24.99 -14.06 13.35
CA ASN A 145 26.31 -13.43 13.49
C ASN A 145 26.27 -12.15 14.33
N ALA A 146 25.39 -12.06 15.34
CA ALA A 146 25.25 -10.88 16.19
C ALA A 146 26.55 -10.47 16.93
N ASN A 147 27.59 -11.32 16.93
CA ASN A 147 28.90 -11.07 17.55
C ASN A 147 30.09 -11.19 16.59
N ALA A 148 29.92 -11.14 15.27
CA ALA A 148 31.09 -11.08 14.39
C ALA A 148 31.74 -9.69 14.53
N PRO A 149 33.01 -9.60 15.00
CA PRO A 149 33.68 -8.32 15.20
C PRO A 149 33.75 -7.57 13.87
N ILE A 150 33.59 -6.25 13.94
CA ILE A 150 33.77 -5.36 12.80
C ILE A 150 35.24 -5.50 12.36
N GLU A 151 35.50 -6.16 11.23
CA GLU A 151 36.80 -6.07 10.58
C GLU A 151 36.96 -4.64 10.09
N THR A 152 37.63 -3.82 10.90
CA THR A 152 38.19 -2.54 10.45
C THR A 152 39.40 -2.86 9.59
N ALA A 153 39.32 -2.50 8.31
CA ALA A 153 40.45 -2.49 7.39
C ALA A 153 41.51 -1.46 7.81
#